data_AF-A0AAW7D4P7-F1
#
_entry.id   AF-A0AAW7D4P7-F1
#
_cell.length_a   1.000
_cell.length_b   1.000
_cell.length_c   1.000
_cell.angle_alpha   90.00
_cell.angle_beta   90.00
_cell.angle_gamma   90.00
#
_symmetry.space_group_name_H-M   'P 1'
#
loop_
_entity.id
_entity.type
_entity.pdbx_description
1 polymer ?
#
loop_
_entity_poly.entity_id
_entity_poly.type
_entity_poly.pdbx_seq_one_letter_code
_entity_poly.pdbx_strand_id
1 'polypeptide(L)' 'MSEQTVYVLELDNQKAIHLDLRSLLDALETEFDNLHEDDFKTTVFKVYPKKMTDDEIDNLPEFDGF' A
#
# COMPACT_ATOMS: atom_id res chain seq x y z
N MET A 1 3.83 -23.76 -6.46
CA MET A 1 3.20 -22.60 -5.83
C MET A 1 4.26 -21.53 -5.79
N SER A 2 4.05 -20.40 -6.48
CA SER A 2 4.99 -19.30 -6.48
C SER A 2 4.59 -18.34 -5.36
N GLU A 3 5.54 -17.97 -4.51
CA GLU A 3 5.34 -16.90 -3.53
C GLU A 3 5.81 -15.60 -4.18
N GLN A 4 4.97 -14.57 -4.17
CA GLN A 4 5.32 -13.25 -4.66
C GLN A 4 5.52 -12.30 -3.48
N THR A 5 6.45 -11.35 -3.63
CA THR A 5 6.65 -10.29 -2.64
C THR A 5 5.76 -9.12 -3.02
N VAL A 6 4.79 -8.83 -2.16
CA VAL A 6 3.93 -7.65 -2.27
C VAL A 6 4.37 -6.61 -1.24
N TYR A 7 4.00 -5.36 -1.48
CA TYR A 7 4.27 -4.25 -0.59
C TYR A 7 2.99 -3.79 0.07
N VAL A 8 2.98 -3.71 1.40
CA VAL A 8 1.82 -3.24 2.16
C VAL A 8 2.10 -1.83 2.66
N LEU A 9 1.20 -0.91 2.35
CA LEU A 9 1.15 0.45 2.88
C LEU A 9 0.04 0.52 3.94
N GLU A 10 0.37 0.88 5.17
CA GLU A 10 -0.62 1.19 6.20
C GLU A 10 -0.66 2.70 6.49
N LEU A 11 -1.87 3.25 6.46
CA LEU A 11 -2.21 4.66 6.64
C LEU A 11 -3.43 4.73 7.57
N ASP A 12 -3.28 5.31 8.77
CA ASP A 12 -4.38 5.49 9.74
C ASP A 12 -5.27 4.25 9.96
N ASN A 13 -4.64 3.07 10.12
CA ASN A 13 -5.24 1.73 10.23
C ASN A 13 -5.89 1.16 8.97
N GLN A 14 -5.86 1.86 7.85
CA GLN A 14 -6.17 1.30 6.53
C GLN A 14 -4.91 0.64 5.94
N LYS A 15 -5.09 -0.40 5.13
CA LYS A 15 -3.99 -1.11 4.48
C LYS A 15 -4.25 -1.19 2.99
N ALA A 16 -3.29 -0.75 2.20
CA ALA A 16 -3.25 -0.92 0.75
C ALA A 16 -2.15 -1.93 0.40
N ILE A 17 -2.43 -2.82 -0.54
CA ILE A 17 -1.48 -3.83 -1.02
C ILE A 17 -1.10 -3.47 -2.45
N HIS A 18 0.19 -3.38 -2.69
CA HIS A 18 0.77 -3.06 -3.99
C HIS A 18 1.63 -4.23 -4.45
N LEU A 19 1.35 -4.75 -5.64
CA LEU A 19 2.09 -5.88 -6.21
C LEU A 19 3.54 -5.50 -6.56
N ASP A 20 3.76 -4.23 -6.92
CA ASP A 20 5.05 -3.71 -7.33
C ASP A 20 5.45 -2.46 -6.53
N LEU A 21 6.76 -2.26 -6.37
CA LEU A 21 7.32 -1.10 -5.68
C LEU A 21 6.91 0.23 -6.34
N ARG A 22 6.76 0.23 -7.67
CA ARG A 22 6.38 1.42 -8.43
C ARG A 22 4.97 1.89 -8.05
N SER A 23 4.01 0.98 -8.01
CA SER A 23 2.63 1.30 -7.63
C SER A 23 2.53 1.80 -6.20
N LEU A 24 3.37 1.28 -5.30
CA LEU A 24 3.50 1.81 -3.93
C LEU A 24 4.03 3.26 -3.94
N LEU A 25 5.07 3.54 -4.71
CA LEU A 25 5.68 4.87 -4.77
C LEU A 25 4.70 5.90 -5.34
N ASP A 26 4.00 5.56 -6.43
CA ASP A 26 2.98 6.44 -7.03
C ASP A 26 1.85 6.75 -6.03
N ALA A 27 1.42 5.75 -5.25
CA ALA A 27 0.42 5.95 -4.20
C ALA A 27 0.95 6.84 -3.07
N LEU A 28 2.18 6.63 -2.61
CA LEU A 28 2.81 7.49 -1.61
C LEU A 28 2.95 8.93 -2.11
N GLU A 29 3.39 9.14 -3.34
CA GLU A 29 3.53 10.47 -3.94
C GLU A 29 2.18 11.20 -3.99
N THR A 30 1.12 10.50 -4.42
CA THR A 30 -0.25 11.03 -4.43
C THR A 30 -0.73 11.41 -3.03
N GLU A 31 -0.51 10.54 -2.03
CA GLU A 31 -0.87 10.83 -0.64
C GLU A 31 -0.07 12.01 -0.09
N PHE A 32 1.24 12.07 -0.36
CA PHE A 32 2.08 13.20 0.06
C PHE A 32 1.67 14.53 -0.58
N ASP A 33 1.29 14.52 -1.85
CA ASP A 33 0.79 15.72 -2.54
C ASP A 33 -0.57 16.19 -2.00
N ASN A 34 -1.39 15.27 -1.49
CA ASN A 34 -2.69 15.58 -0.88
C ASN A 34 -2.59 16.02 0.59
N LEU A 35 -1.47 15.77 1.27
CA LEU A 35 -1.28 16.18 2.67
C LEU A 35 -0.92 17.66 2.79
N HIS A 36 -1.59 18.37 3.68
CA HIS A 36 -1.20 19.73 4.08
C HIS A 36 -0.16 19.71 5.21
N GLU A 37 0.54 20.83 5.44
CA GLU A 37 1.59 20.96 6.47
C GLU A 37 1.16 20.51 7.89
N ASP A 38 -0.12 20.63 8.23
CA ASP A 38 -0.65 20.20 9.51
C ASP A 38 -0.86 18.68 9.61
N ASP A 39 -1.14 17.99 8.49
CA ASP A 39 -1.39 16.55 8.46
C ASP A 39 -0.11 15.73 8.64
N PHE A 40 1.04 16.27 8.21
CA PHE A 40 2.36 15.62 8.37
C PHE A 40 2.71 15.27 9.82
N LYS A 41 2.14 15.98 10.81
CA LYS A 41 2.41 15.71 12.24
C LYS A 41 1.63 14.51 12.78
N THR A 42 0.56 14.11 12.11
CA THR A 42 -0.36 13.06 12.56
C THR A 42 -0.30 11.81 11.70
N THR A 43 0.01 11.95 10.42
CA THR A 43 -0.03 10.82 9.48
C THR A 43 1.19 9.91 9.64
N VAL A 44 0.95 8.65 9.98
CA VAL A 44 2.01 7.62 10.11
C VAL A 44 1.92 6.63 8.96
N PHE A 45 2.88 6.71 8.05
CA PHE A 45 3.05 5.75 6.96
C PHE A 45 3.87 4.55 7.43
N LYS A 46 3.32 3.34 7.29
CA LYS A 46 4.08 2.09 7.51
C LYS A 46 4.13 1.31 6.22
N VAL A 47 5.34 1.07 5.73
CA VAL A 47 5.58 0.24 4.54
C VAL A 47 6.33 -1.00 4.96
N TYR A 48 5.85 -2.18 4.56
CA TYR A 48 6.61 -3.41 4.73
C TYR A 48 6.33 -4.41 3.60
N PRO A 49 7.34 -5.19 3.20
CA PRO A 49 7.16 -6.29 2.27
C PRO A 49 6.45 -7.45 2.98
N LYS A 50 5.54 -8.10 2.28
CA LYS A 50 4.87 -9.34 2.71
C LYS A 50 4.97 -10.37 1.59
N LYS A 51 5.22 -11.63 1.95
CA LYS A 51 5.09 -12.74 1.01
C LYS A 51 3.65 -13.22 1.01
N MET A 52 3.05 -13.33 -0.16
CA MET A 52 1.72 -13.88 -0.35
C MET A 52 1.76 -14.91 -1.48
N THR A 53 0.93 -15.93 -1.38
CA THR A 53 0.76 -16.89 -2.48
C THR A 53 -0.09 -16.29 -3.59
N ASP A 54 0.02 -16.83 -4.80
CA ASP A 54 -0.83 -16.42 -5.92
C ASP A 54 -2.33 -16.52 -5.55
N ASP A 55 -2.75 -17.59 -4.84
CA ASP A 55 -4.13 -17.73 -4.34
C ASP A 55 -4.52 -16.61 -3.37
N GLU A 56 -3.64 -16.20 -2.46
CA GLU A 56 -3.94 -15.10 -1.54
C GLU A 56 -4.08 -13.76 -2.27
N ILE A 57 -3.29 -13.56 -3.34
CA ILE A 57 -3.32 -12.37 -4.19
C ILE A 57 -4.60 -12.34 -5.02
N ASP A 58 -4.97 -13.44 -5.66
CA ASP A 58 -6.20 -13.56 -6.47
C ASP A 58 -7.47 -13.42 -5.62
N ASN A 59 -7.39 -13.73 -4.32
CA ASN A 59 -8.48 -13.53 -3.36
C ASN A 59 -8.40 -12.20 -2.61
N LEU A 60 -7.45 -11.31 -2.95
CA LEU A 60 -7.49 -9.95 -2.42
C LEU A 60 -8.75 -9.26 -2.95
N PRO A 61 -9.47 -8.52 -2.10
CA PRO A 61 -10.55 -7.67 -2.61
C PRO A 61 -9.95 -6.76 -3.68
N GLU A 62 -10.48 -6.84 -4.91
CA GLU A 62 -10.14 -5.90 -5.97
C GLU A 62 -10.30 -4.49 -5.41
N PHE A 63 -9.18 -3.79 -5.27
CA PHE A 63 -9.18 -2.44 -4.75
C PHE A 63 -9.72 -1.54 -5.85
N ASP A 64 -10.93 -1.01 -5.65
CA ASP A 64 -11.48 0.10 -6.44
C ASP A 64 -10.58 1.32 -6.13
N GLY A 65 -9.62 1.58 -7.02
CA GLY A 65 -8.66 2.67 -6.88
C GLY A 65 -9.41 4.00 -6.71
N PHE A 66 -9.06 4.72 -5.64
CA PHE A 66 -9.56 6.06 -5.34
C PHE A 66 -9.32 7.06 -6.48
#